data_AF-A0A2N3PS75-F1
#
_entry.id   AF-A0A2N3PS75-F1
#
_cell.length_a   1.000
_cell.length_b   1.000
_cell.length_c   1.000
_cell.angle_alpha   90.00
_cell.angle_beta   90.00
_cell.angle_gamma   90.00
#
_symmetry.space_group_name_H-M   'P 1'
#
loop_
_entity.id
_entity.type
_entity.pdbx_description
1 polymer ?
#
loop_
_entity_poly.entity_id
_entity_poly.type
_entity_poly.pdbx_seq_one_letter_code
_entity_poly.pdbx_strand_id
1 'polypeptide(L)'
;MDVFGEPVWALTASFVLSALTIGATYQLSFLQWGDNEPGGSYWGSVAANGKTVLTYSGTDRSAGTNAGITRTVEFIAVASSETITFAETGSSGGASPIISDIAVSTVPSPGTLSLFGSGLIGFAGLCSARRRRKAQP
;
A
#
# COMPACT_ATOMS: atom_id res chain seq x y z
N MET A 1 -17.89 30.83 -7.24
CA MET A 1 -17.80 30.29 -8.61
C MET A 1 -16.79 31.16 -9.31
N ASP A 2 -15.54 30.71 -9.35
CA ASP A 2 -14.50 31.44 -10.07
C ASP A 2 -14.45 30.95 -11.53
N VAL A 3 -14.33 31.89 -12.46
CA VAL A 3 -14.73 31.76 -13.88
C VAL A 3 -13.57 31.31 -14.78
N PHE A 4 -12.44 30.93 -14.20
CA PHE A 4 -11.29 30.39 -14.92
C PHE A 4 -10.92 29.04 -14.33
N GLY A 5 -11.41 27.97 -14.97
CA GLY A 5 -11.03 26.60 -14.67
C GLY A 5 -9.59 26.34 -15.07
N GLU A 6 -8.65 26.95 -14.36
CA GLU A 6 -7.24 26.62 -14.48
C GLU A 6 -7.08 25.12 -14.16
N PRO A 7 -6.36 24.35 -15.00
CA PRO A 7 -6.07 22.98 -14.67
C PRO A 7 -5.29 23.00 -13.36
N VAL A 8 -5.87 22.44 -12.30
CA VAL A 8 -5.12 22.09 -11.11
C VAL A 8 -4.03 21.14 -11.63
N TRP A 9 -2.79 21.62 -11.76
CA TRP A 9 -1.66 20.76 -12.04
C TRP A 9 -1.50 19.88 -10.81
N ALA A 10 -2.26 18.79 -10.78
CA ALA A 10 -2.13 17.80 -9.72
C ALA A 10 -0.67 17.33 -9.77
N LEU A 11 0.13 17.81 -8.81
CA LEU A 11 1.52 17.44 -8.69
C LEU A 11 1.54 15.95 -8.39
N THR A 12 2.01 15.20 -9.37
CA THR A 12 1.95 13.75 -9.38
C THR A 12 3.35 13.20 -9.60
N ALA A 13 3.74 12.25 -8.77
CA ALA A 13 4.95 11.46 -8.93
C ALA A 13 4.57 9.99 -9.07
N SER A 14 5.09 9.34 -10.11
CA SER A 14 4.76 7.94 -10.39
C SER A 14 6.00 7.12 -10.68
N PHE A 15 5.97 5.84 -10.30
CA PHE A 15 6.98 4.86 -10.68
C PHE A 15 6.33 3.49 -10.90
N VAL A 16 7.04 2.64 -11.64
CA VAL A 16 6.58 1.30 -12.00
C VAL A 16 7.28 0.28 -11.11
N LEU A 17 6.47 -0.50 -10.39
CA LEU A 17 6.91 -1.75 -9.78
C LEU A 17 6.84 -2.87 -10.81
N SER A 18 7.80 -3.78 -10.74
CA SER A 18 7.92 -4.93 -11.65
C SER A 18 8.17 -6.21 -10.86
N ALA A 19 8.02 -7.36 -11.53
CA ALA A 19 8.20 -8.68 -10.93
C ALA A 19 7.27 -8.94 -9.73
N LEU A 20 6.04 -8.44 -9.81
CA LEU A 20 5.02 -8.69 -8.80
C LEU A 20 4.34 -10.04 -9.03
N THR A 21 3.95 -10.70 -7.94
CA THR A 21 3.13 -11.91 -7.96
C THR A 21 1.66 -11.50 -7.88
N ILE A 22 0.90 -11.78 -8.93
CA ILE A 22 -0.54 -11.49 -8.97
C ILE A 22 -1.24 -12.20 -7.79
N GLY A 23 -2.05 -11.45 -7.04
CA GLY A 23 -2.76 -11.91 -5.85
C GLY A 23 -1.96 -11.83 -4.55
N ALA A 24 -0.67 -11.48 -4.59
CA ALA A 24 0.12 -11.27 -3.38
C ALA A 24 -0.11 -9.88 -2.78
N THR A 25 -0.06 -9.79 -1.45
CA THR A 25 -0.11 -8.52 -0.72
C THR A 25 1.28 -7.94 -0.57
N TYR A 26 1.41 -6.67 -0.94
CA TYR A 26 2.62 -5.87 -0.80
C TYR A 26 2.38 -4.75 0.20
N GLN A 27 3.41 -4.42 0.96
CA GLN A 27 3.43 -3.29 1.86
C GLN A 27 4.32 -2.20 1.26
N LEU A 28 3.73 -1.05 0.99
CA LEU A 28 4.39 0.18 0.58
C LEU A 28 4.60 1.05 1.83
N SER A 29 5.83 1.48 2.06
CA SER A 29 6.16 2.45 3.10
C SER A 29 6.87 3.66 2.51
N PHE A 30 6.62 4.83 3.09
CA PHE A 30 7.28 6.07 2.69
C PHE A 30 7.28 7.07 3.85
N LEU A 31 8.18 8.04 3.80
CA LEU A 31 8.25 9.13 4.75
C LEU A 31 7.56 10.37 4.16
N GLN A 32 6.63 10.94 4.93
CA GLN A 32 5.86 12.12 4.57
C GLN A 32 6.29 13.31 5.42
N TRP A 33 6.60 14.43 4.78
CA TRP A 33 6.87 15.72 5.43
C TRP A 33 5.94 16.81 4.90
N GLY A 34 5.94 17.94 5.60
CA GLY A 34 5.39 19.21 5.15
C GLY A 34 6.47 20.13 4.57
N ASP A 35 6.12 21.05 3.67
CA ASP A 35 7.07 21.92 2.97
C ASP A 35 7.41 23.25 3.69
N ASN A 36 6.90 23.39 4.92
CA ASN A 36 7.15 24.48 5.87
C ASN A 36 6.37 25.78 5.66
N GLU A 37 5.18 25.74 5.06
CA GLU A 37 4.22 26.86 5.03
C GLU A 37 3.35 26.91 6.32
N PRO A 38 3.74 27.59 7.40
CA PRO A 38 3.18 27.31 8.72
C PRO A 38 1.69 27.61 8.81
N GLY A 39 0.91 26.62 9.23
CA GLY A 39 -0.56 26.70 9.31
C GLY A 39 -1.27 26.36 8.00
N GLY A 40 -0.54 26.23 6.89
CA GLY A 40 -1.06 25.71 5.63
C GLY A 40 -1.42 24.23 5.77
N SER A 41 -2.55 23.83 5.19
CA SER A 41 -3.02 22.44 5.15
C SER A 41 -2.80 21.87 3.78
N TYR A 42 -2.50 20.58 3.73
CA TYR A 42 -2.30 19.86 2.48
C TYR A 42 -2.99 18.49 2.52
N TRP A 43 -3.31 17.98 1.35
CA TRP A 43 -3.93 16.67 1.14
C TRP A 43 -3.21 15.92 0.03
N GLY A 44 -3.08 14.61 0.20
CA GLY A 44 -2.49 13.76 -0.80
C GLY A 44 -3.10 12.37 -0.82
N SER A 45 -2.77 11.64 -1.88
CA SER A 45 -3.20 10.27 -2.07
C SER A 45 -2.09 9.42 -2.67
N VAL A 46 -2.18 8.12 -2.38
CA VAL A 46 -1.37 7.09 -3.01
C VAL A 46 -2.31 6.15 -3.73
N ALA A 47 -2.01 5.85 -4.99
CA ALA A 47 -2.74 4.88 -5.79
C ALA A 47 -1.80 3.80 -6.32
N ALA A 48 -2.29 2.56 -6.33
CA ALA A 48 -1.67 1.43 -7.01
C ALA A 48 -2.55 1.07 -8.22
N ASN A 49 -1.97 1.14 -9.42
CA ASN A 49 -2.64 0.88 -10.68
C ASN A 49 -3.97 1.66 -10.86
N GLY A 50 -3.95 2.95 -10.49
CA GLY A 50 -5.11 3.84 -10.58
C GLY A 50 -6.15 3.68 -9.45
N LYS A 51 -5.99 2.72 -8.54
CA LYS A 51 -6.84 2.57 -7.36
C LYS A 51 -6.20 3.22 -6.15
N THR A 52 -6.88 4.19 -5.54
CA THR A 52 -6.45 4.80 -4.28
C THR A 52 -6.35 3.76 -3.18
N VAL A 53 -5.17 3.65 -2.58
CA VAL A 53 -4.87 2.75 -1.45
C VAL A 53 -4.69 3.52 -0.14
N LEU A 54 -4.30 4.79 -0.23
CA LEU A 54 -4.14 5.67 0.93
C LEU A 54 -4.55 7.10 0.56
N THR A 55 -5.22 7.77 1.49
CA THR A 55 -5.36 9.22 1.50
C THR A 55 -4.76 9.75 2.79
N TYR A 56 -4.11 10.89 2.73
CA TYR A 56 -3.51 11.53 3.90
C TYR A 56 -3.69 13.04 3.82
N SER A 57 -3.57 13.68 4.97
CA SER A 57 -3.54 15.12 5.09
C SER A 57 -2.60 15.52 6.21
N GLY A 58 -2.23 16.79 6.22
CA GLY A 58 -1.42 17.38 7.26
C GLY A 58 -1.59 18.88 7.32
N THR A 59 -0.95 19.46 8.34
CA THR A 59 -0.80 20.90 8.48
C THR A 59 0.68 21.17 8.66
N ASP A 60 1.19 22.05 7.84
CA ASP A 60 2.56 22.49 7.87
C ASP A 60 2.85 23.28 9.13
N ARG A 61 4.06 23.07 9.62
CA ARG A 61 4.62 23.76 10.78
C ARG A 61 5.80 24.61 10.34
N SER A 62 6.30 25.41 11.26
CA SER A 62 7.52 26.19 11.09
C SER A 62 8.69 25.32 10.64
N ALA A 63 9.58 25.90 9.85
CA ALA A 63 10.79 25.24 9.37
C ALA A 63 11.56 24.54 10.52
N GLY A 64 11.92 23.27 10.30
CA GLY A 64 12.61 22.44 11.29
C GLY A 64 11.72 21.82 12.38
N THR A 65 10.40 22.05 12.36
CA THR A 65 9.46 21.49 13.35
C THR A 65 8.48 20.46 12.78
N ASN A 66 8.45 20.31 11.45
CA ASN A 66 7.75 19.23 10.77
C ASN A 66 8.50 17.93 11.05
N ALA A 67 7.97 17.06 11.91
CA ALA A 67 8.50 15.72 12.07
C ALA A 67 7.95 14.83 10.93
N GLY A 68 8.83 14.13 10.21
CA GLY A 68 8.43 13.19 9.18
C GLY A 68 7.54 12.09 9.75
N ILE A 69 6.49 11.74 9.02
CA ILE A 69 5.55 10.68 9.38
C ILE A 69 5.80 9.50 8.44
N THR A 70 6.24 8.37 8.98
CA THR A 70 6.28 7.13 8.20
C THR A 70 4.86 6.64 7.96
N ARG A 71 4.49 6.52 6.70
CA ARG A 71 3.23 5.92 6.25
C ARG A 71 3.49 4.53 5.74
N THR A 72 2.56 3.63 6.05
CA THR A 72 2.58 2.25 5.59
C THR A 72 1.19 1.89 5.07
N VAL A 73 1.11 1.35 3.87
CA VAL A 73 -0.13 0.92 3.24
C VAL A 73 0.06 -0.41 2.53
N GLU A 74 -0.97 -1.25 2.55
CA GLU A 74 -0.97 -2.51 1.82
C GLU A 74 -1.77 -2.40 0.52
N PHE A 75 -1.32 -3.10 -0.51
CA PHE A 75 -2.06 -3.29 -1.75
C PHE A 75 -1.88 -4.73 -2.26
N ILE A 76 -2.89 -5.22 -3.00
CA ILE A 76 -2.85 -6.54 -3.64
C ILE A 76 -2.47 -6.34 -5.10
N ALA A 77 -1.41 -7.00 -5.55
CA ALA A 77 -0.99 -6.92 -6.95
C ALA A 77 -2.03 -7.60 -7.85
N VAL A 78 -2.59 -6.88 -8.82
CA VAL A 78 -3.50 -7.37 -9.87
C VAL A 78 -2.76 -7.62 -11.19
N ALA A 79 -1.53 -7.14 -11.32
CA ALA A 79 -0.66 -7.36 -12.47
C ALA A 79 0.79 -7.66 -12.03
N SER A 80 1.61 -8.22 -12.93
CA SER A 80 3.04 -8.45 -12.70
C SER A 80 3.88 -7.16 -12.71
N SER A 81 3.27 -6.05 -13.15
CA SER A 81 3.82 -4.71 -13.12
C SER A 81 2.70 -3.73 -12.77
N GLU A 82 2.94 -2.83 -11.83
CA GLU A 82 1.96 -1.85 -11.38
C GLU A 82 2.58 -0.47 -11.26
N THR A 83 1.79 0.55 -11.62
CA THR A 83 2.19 1.95 -11.42
C THR A 83 1.75 2.40 -10.04
N ILE A 84 2.70 2.81 -9.21
CA ILE A 84 2.43 3.51 -7.96
C ILE A 84 2.44 5.00 -8.24
N THR A 85 1.42 5.71 -7.76
CA THR A 85 1.23 7.14 -8.00
C THR A 85 0.99 7.85 -6.68
N PHE A 86 1.78 8.88 -6.42
CA PHE A 86 1.59 9.85 -5.35
C PHE A 86 1.04 11.13 -5.98
N ALA A 87 -0.04 11.66 -5.42
CA ALA A 87 -0.65 12.88 -5.91
C ALA A 87 -0.97 13.82 -4.75
N GLU A 88 -0.63 15.10 -4.89
CA GLU A 88 -1.25 16.16 -4.10
C GLU A 88 -2.69 16.34 -4.59
N THR A 89 -3.64 16.24 -3.67
CA THR A 89 -5.08 16.33 -3.97
C THR A 89 -5.68 17.67 -3.55
N GLY A 90 -4.89 18.50 -2.86
CA GLY A 90 -5.21 19.88 -2.57
C GLY A 90 -4.24 20.49 -1.57
N SER A 91 -4.36 21.80 -1.42
CA SER A 91 -3.58 22.60 -0.48
C SER A 91 -4.31 23.90 -0.13
N SER A 92 -3.96 24.48 1.02
CA SER A 92 -4.32 25.84 1.37
C SER A 92 -3.05 26.71 1.34
N GLY A 93 -3.00 27.65 0.40
CA GLY A 93 -1.79 28.46 0.19
C GLY A 93 -0.73 27.68 -0.57
N GLY A 94 0.53 27.79 -0.15
CA GLY A 94 1.67 27.10 -0.77
C GLY A 94 1.99 25.72 -0.19
N ALA A 95 1.24 25.26 0.82
CA ALA A 95 1.51 24.03 1.57
C ALA A 95 1.43 22.76 0.70
N SER A 96 2.47 21.95 0.70
CA SER A 96 2.56 20.73 -0.10
C SER A 96 3.20 19.57 0.67
N PRO A 97 2.77 18.31 0.45
CA PRO A 97 3.43 17.16 1.03
C PRO A 97 4.74 16.83 0.31
N ILE A 98 5.81 16.63 1.07
CA ILE A 98 7.08 16.10 0.57
C ILE A 98 7.17 14.61 0.89
N ILE A 99 7.53 13.79 -0.11
CA ILE A 99 7.62 12.33 0.00
C ILE A 99 9.07 11.86 -0.19
N SER A 100 9.55 11.00 0.70
CA SER A 100 10.89 10.37 0.61
C SER A 100 10.88 8.92 1.12
N ASP A 101 12.03 8.26 1.03
CA ASP A 101 12.30 6.92 1.60
C ASP A 101 11.24 5.86 1.24
N ILE A 102 10.89 5.82 -0.04
CA ILE A 102 9.89 4.89 -0.56
C ILE A 102 10.50 3.49 -0.59
N ALA A 103 9.83 2.54 0.06
CA ALA A 103 10.20 1.14 0.08
C ALA A 103 8.97 0.25 -0.12
N VAL A 104 9.17 -0.90 -0.75
CA VAL A 104 8.14 -1.91 -0.97
C VAL A 104 8.65 -3.26 -0.51
N SER A 105 7.83 -3.97 0.25
CA SER A 105 8.13 -5.33 0.71
C SER A 105 6.93 -6.25 0.54
N THR A 106 7.18 -7.56 0.44
CA THR A 106 6.11 -8.57 0.43
C THR A 106 5.62 -8.83 1.84
N VAL A 107 4.31 -8.87 2.06
CA VAL A 107 3.73 -9.35 3.31
C VAL A 107 3.60 -10.87 3.22
N PRO A 108 4.28 -11.66 4.07
CA PRO A 108 4.12 -13.11 4.06
C PRO A 108 2.66 -13.46 4.30
N SER A 109 2.05 -14.26 3.42
CA SER A 109 0.70 -14.78 3.68
C SER A 109 0.73 -15.50 5.03
N PRO A 110 -0.23 -15.24 5.93
CA PRO A 110 -0.39 -16.08 7.12
C PRO A 110 -0.43 -17.54 6.66
N GLY A 111 0.27 -18.43 7.38
CA GLY A 111 0.45 -19.84 6.99
C GLY A 111 -0.83 -20.67 6.85
N THR A 112 -2.01 -20.04 6.77
CA THR A 112 -3.30 -20.65 6.51
C THR A 112 -3.27 -21.54 5.26
N LEU A 113 -2.60 -21.14 4.17
CA LEU A 113 -2.44 -22.03 3.01
C LEU A 113 -1.65 -23.31 3.35
N SER A 114 -0.57 -23.17 4.13
CA SER A 114 0.17 -24.32 4.66
C SER A 114 -0.66 -25.16 5.62
N LEU A 115 -1.56 -24.54 6.40
CA LEU A 115 -2.46 -25.22 7.33
C LEU A 115 -3.58 -25.98 6.60
N PHE A 116 -4.15 -25.40 5.55
CA PHE A 116 -5.12 -26.09 4.69
C PHE A 116 -4.46 -27.26 3.94
N GLY A 117 -3.27 -27.05 3.37
CA GLY A 117 -2.52 -28.11 2.69
C GLY A 117 -2.12 -29.27 3.62
N SER A 118 -1.57 -28.96 4.79
CA SER A 118 -1.19 -29.97 5.78
C SER A 118 -2.40 -30.66 6.42
N GLY A 119 -3.48 -29.93 6.66
CA GLY A 119 -4.74 -30.48 7.15
C GLY A 119 -5.35 -31.51 6.19
N LEU A 120 -5.37 -31.21 4.89
CA LEU A 120 -5.87 -32.13 3.85
C LEU A 120 -5.02 -33.40 3.75
N ILE A 121 -3.69 -33.29 3.80
CA ILE A 121 -2.78 -34.45 3.79
C ILE A 121 -2.96 -35.29 5.06
N GLY A 122 -3.06 -34.63 6.23
CA GLY A 122 -3.29 -35.29 7.51
C GLY A 122 -4.62 -36.05 7.56
N PHE A 123 -5.70 -35.46 7.06
CA PHE A 123 -7.01 -36.12 6.97
C PHE A 123 -7.02 -37.29 5.98
N ALA A 124 -6.41 -37.15 4.80
CA ALA A 124 -6.29 -38.23 3.83
C ALA A 124 -5.47 -39.41 4.40
N GLY A 125 -4.40 -39.13 5.13
CA GLY A 125 -3.58 -40.13 5.84
C GLY A 125 -4.36 -40.87 6.93
N LEU A 126 -5.17 -40.17 7.72
CA LEU A 126 -6.00 -40.79 8.76
C LEU A 126 -7.10 -41.71 8.18
N CYS A 127 -7.76 -41.27 7.10
CA CYS A 127 -8.80 -42.03 6.43
C CYS A 127 -8.25 -43.31 5.76
N SER A 128 -7.04 -43.24 5.19
CA SER A 128 -6.39 -44.39 4.56
C SER A 128 -5.80 -45.37 5.58
N ALA A 129 -5.24 -44.89 6.71
CA ALA A 129 -4.77 -45.74 7.80
C ALA A 129 -5.90 -46.54 8.47
N ARG A 130 -7.10 -45.95 8.61
CA ARG A 130 -8.28 -46.63 9.17
C ARG A 130 -8.81 -47.76 8.27
N ARG A 131 -8.70 -47.63 6.94
CA ARG A 131 -9.13 -48.69 6.01
C ARG A 131 -8.19 -49.90 6.06
N ARG A 132 -6.88 -49.69 6.24
CA ARG A 132 -5.89 -50.78 6.30
C ARG A 132 -6.03 -51.64 7.56
N ARG A 133 -6.47 -51.06 8.69
CA ARG A 133 -6.70 -51.81 9.95
C ARG A 133 -7.95 -52.70 9.94
N LYS A 134 -8.88 -52.49 9.00
CA LYS A 134 -10.07 -53.35 8.84
C LYS A 134 -9.86 -54.50 7.83
N ALA A 135 -8.69 -54.60 7.21
CA ALA A 135 -8.40 -55.55 6.14
C ALA A 135 -7.38 -56.65 6.53
N GLN A 136 -7.00 -56.77 7.80
CA GLN A 136 -6.22 -57.91 8.30
C GLN A 136 -7.16 -58.90 9.01
N PRO A 137 -7.36 -60.12 8.47
CA PRO A 137 -8.09 -61.21 9.12
C PRO A 137 -7.30 -61.87 10.26
#